data_AF-R2QYR2-F1
#
_entry.id   AF-R2QYR2-F1
#
_cell.length_a   1.000
_cell.length_b   1.000
_cell.length_c   1.000
_cell.angle_alpha   90.00
_cell.angle_beta   90.00
_cell.angle_gamma   90.00
#
_symmetry.space_group_name_H-M   'P 1'
#
loop_
_entity.id
_entity.type
_entity.pdbx_description
1 polymer ?
#
loop_
_entity_poly.entity_id
_entity_poly.type
_entity_poly.pdbx_seq_one_letter_code
_entity_poly.pdbx_strand_id
1 'polypeptide(L)'
;MWKSKRFGEVSIVLFLFMLMFLGISIKTYAQETNSNPIESQTTLTTETSESQSVTSSDDTEQSVESVEESSSEKQLNPPNTAKATAEYGSELLTNVSITDSGNNPIHRIKSSDKVKVNYSFYLPDEAQAGDMLVFELPPILQMVNYNDFPLLSQNGSEIGRANIDRQTNKVTVTFNQYVTEHNSISGQFFFWVKLASDQTVEGVNPMPLPVKGTTSDLNLTVNKMNGATTGITNPTTIFKSGKFDSIDPKKINWTITLNNSGQNLLTPIIYDQLGQGQALLPETFNVNYRDADKKNIKKYSLPSQIEGDLTRVEVTPNGFALFLENLGSYSLQNGYVSVVINYSTRVTDSSIKYVNSASTFDEDGALQSRNASLTNYENGGIGNGDVNQAIDSITDKIDEVESIDLNELTDFSAQNLIVAKEKAQTLVDSETATASDLEAATDTLINQLVTTEEIVQPTDIQELQAIIDQNDELKEEDYTPETWTPWINKKTEGVSLIQLAKETPKAVSRNEIVTLTQELKTARANLLEVTMPSETSESASSSETTSTETTNSTQNSSSSSEFKSKGEHNSQYLLKAGETRSTSLIIFGVLLLSFVFWFAVKRNKLKDD
;
A
#
# COMPACT_ATOMS: atom_id res chain seq x y z
N MET A 1 -54.91 41.80 45.66
CA MET A 1 -54.72 40.33 45.57
C MET A 1 -55.26 39.88 44.23
N TRP A 2 -54.65 38.98 43.46
CA TRP A 2 -53.54 38.04 43.72
C TRP A 2 -52.67 37.93 42.44
N LYS A 3 -51.38 37.57 42.55
CA LYS A 3 -50.47 37.34 41.39
C LYS A 3 -50.02 35.87 41.40
N SER A 4 -50.12 35.17 40.27
CA SER A 4 -49.44 33.88 40.05
C SER A 4 -48.06 34.11 39.40
N LYS A 5 -47.09 33.24 39.73
CA LYS A 5 -45.65 33.43 39.41
C LYS A 5 -45.16 32.50 38.31
N ARG A 6 -44.17 32.98 37.55
CA ARG A 6 -43.22 32.19 36.76
C ARG A 6 -42.48 31.17 37.64
N PHE A 7 -42.40 29.92 37.17
CA PHE A 7 -41.26 29.00 37.37
C PHE A 7 -41.43 27.81 36.40
N GLY A 8 -40.60 27.70 35.37
CA GLY A 8 -40.81 26.65 34.35
C GLY A 8 -39.87 26.60 33.12
N GLU A 9 -38.77 27.35 33.04
CA GLU A 9 -37.91 27.36 31.84
C GLU A 9 -36.42 27.03 32.10
N VAL A 10 -35.97 26.92 33.36
CA VAL A 10 -34.55 26.76 33.70
C VAL A 10 -34.10 25.28 33.77
N SER A 11 -35.02 24.34 33.98
CA SER A 11 -34.65 22.92 34.20
C SER A 11 -34.34 22.11 32.94
N ILE A 12 -34.79 22.54 31.75
CA ILE A 12 -34.55 21.81 30.49
C ILE A 12 -33.15 22.11 29.93
N VAL A 13 -32.71 23.38 30.02
CA VAL A 13 -31.38 23.82 29.56
C VAL A 13 -30.25 23.11 30.33
N LEU A 14 -30.44 22.85 31.63
CA LEU A 14 -29.44 22.17 32.45
C LEU A 14 -29.36 20.65 32.18
N PHE A 15 -30.42 20.03 31.66
CA PHE A 15 -30.44 18.60 31.33
C PHE A 15 -29.73 18.31 30.00
N LEU A 16 -29.84 19.22 29.03
CA LEU A 16 -29.12 19.15 27.76
C LEU A 16 -27.61 19.33 27.91
N PHE A 17 -27.16 20.14 28.88
CA PHE A 17 -25.73 20.37 29.13
C PHE A 17 -25.01 19.16 29.75
N MET A 18 -25.72 18.24 30.42
CA MET A 18 -25.11 17.08 31.10
C MET A 18 -24.84 15.90 30.15
N LEU A 19 -25.50 15.83 28.99
CA LEU A 19 -25.31 14.76 28.01
C LEU A 19 -24.05 14.91 27.13
N MET A 20 -23.36 16.06 27.17
CA MET A 20 -22.13 16.29 26.41
C MET A 20 -20.85 15.66 26.99
N PHE A 21 -20.89 15.08 28.21
CA PHE A 21 -19.70 14.59 28.91
C PHE A 21 -19.61 13.06 29.12
N LEU A 22 -20.54 12.26 28.60
CA LEU A 22 -20.40 10.79 28.57
C LEU A 22 -20.04 10.32 27.16
N GLY A 23 -18.74 10.12 26.93
CA GLY A 23 -18.23 9.48 25.72
C GLY A 23 -18.60 8.00 25.66
N ILE A 24 -19.73 7.68 25.02
CA ILE A 24 -20.10 6.31 24.66
C ILE A 24 -19.60 6.05 23.23
N SER A 25 -18.46 5.36 23.11
CA SER A 25 -17.98 4.88 21.81
C SER A 25 -18.88 3.78 21.27
N ILE A 26 -19.78 4.12 20.35
CA ILE A 26 -20.53 3.15 19.55
C ILE A 26 -19.71 2.83 18.30
N LYS A 27 -19.27 1.58 18.14
CA LYS A 27 -18.64 1.11 16.90
C LYS A 27 -19.69 1.07 15.78
N THR A 28 -19.68 2.05 14.89
CA THR A 28 -20.42 2.02 13.62
C THR A 28 -19.53 1.44 12.51
N TYR A 29 -20.02 0.43 11.82
CA TYR A 29 -19.37 -0.11 10.63
C TYR A 29 -19.53 0.86 9.46
N ALA A 30 -18.42 1.31 8.89
CA ALA A 30 -18.43 2.08 7.65
C ALA A 30 -18.55 1.14 6.45
N GLN A 31 -19.38 1.51 5.46
CA GLN A 31 -19.51 0.81 4.19
C GLN A 31 -19.18 1.80 3.06
N GLU A 32 -18.12 1.52 2.32
CA GLU A 32 -17.69 2.33 1.17
C GLU A 32 -18.47 1.92 -0.08
N THR A 33 -18.97 2.90 -0.84
CA THR A 33 -19.61 2.65 -2.14
C THR A 33 -19.15 3.69 -3.17
N ASN A 34 -18.57 3.20 -4.28
CA ASN A 34 -18.23 4.04 -5.43
C ASN A 34 -19.43 4.12 -6.37
N SER A 35 -19.73 5.31 -6.91
CA SER A 35 -20.82 5.51 -7.88
C SER A 35 -20.26 5.96 -9.23
N ASN A 36 -20.50 5.16 -10.28
CA ASN A 36 -20.33 5.57 -11.68
C ASN A 36 -21.70 5.85 -12.31
N PRO A 37 -21.83 6.88 -13.18
CA PRO A 37 -23.08 7.15 -13.89
C PRO A 37 -23.27 6.18 -15.07
N ILE A 38 -24.53 5.84 -15.35
CA ILE A 38 -24.93 5.11 -16.55
C ILE A 38 -25.28 6.14 -17.63
N GLU A 39 -24.57 6.10 -18.75
CA GLU A 39 -24.86 6.92 -19.93
C GLU A 39 -25.98 6.24 -20.75
N SER A 40 -27.04 6.98 -21.06
CA SER A 40 -28.21 6.41 -21.77
C SER A 40 -28.03 6.52 -23.28
N GLN A 41 -27.82 5.39 -23.94
CA GLN A 41 -27.87 5.32 -25.40
C GLN A 41 -29.27 5.71 -25.90
N THR A 42 -29.33 6.73 -26.75
CA THR A 42 -30.54 7.04 -27.53
C THR A 42 -30.31 6.66 -28.98
N THR A 43 -30.90 5.55 -29.40
CA THR A 43 -30.92 5.12 -30.79
C THR A 43 -31.91 5.99 -31.58
N LEU A 44 -31.44 6.65 -32.64
CA LEU A 44 -32.32 7.27 -33.64
C LEU A 44 -31.83 6.94 -35.05
N THR A 45 -32.79 6.62 -35.91
CA THR A 45 -32.63 5.96 -37.21
C THR A 45 -32.29 6.92 -38.35
N THR A 46 -31.55 6.39 -39.33
CA THR A 46 -31.29 6.99 -40.64
C THR A 46 -32.57 7.23 -41.43
N GLU A 47 -32.73 8.42 -42.02
CA GLU A 47 -33.42 8.59 -43.30
C GLU A 47 -32.60 9.49 -44.24
N THR A 48 -32.68 9.17 -45.53
CA THR A 48 -31.88 9.73 -46.61
C THR A 48 -32.61 10.87 -47.31
N SER A 49 -31.89 11.93 -47.72
CA SER A 49 -32.26 12.69 -48.92
C SER A 49 -31.04 13.36 -49.55
N GLU A 50 -30.92 13.21 -50.86
CA GLU A 50 -29.85 13.71 -51.70
C GLU A 50 -30.04 15.20 -52.05
N SER A 51 -28.94 15.93 -52.24
CA SER A 51 -28.81 16.71 -53.47
C SER A 51 -27.36 17.04 -53.79
N GLN A 52 -27.03 16.98 -55.09
CA GLN A 52 -25.71 17.25 -55.63
C GLN A 52 -25.52 18.73 -55.93
N SER A 53 -24.27 19.21 -55.89
CA SER A 53 -23.77 20.05 -56.99
C SER A 53 -22.24 19.95 -57.10
N VAL A 54 -21.77 19.97 -58.35
CA VAL A 54 -20.37 19.86 -58.81
C VAL A 54 -19.90 21.30 -59.10
N THR A 55 -18.62 21.71 -59.08
CA THR A 55 -17.59 21.49 -60.13
C THR A 55 -16.29 22.24 -59.79
N SER A 56 -15.11 21.67 -60.13
CA SER A 56 -13.85 22.28 -60.66
C SER A 56 -13.25 23.58 -60.07
N SER A 57 -11.93 23.85 -60.08
CA SER A 57 -10.72 23.18 -60.63
C SER A 57 -9.47 23.96 -60.15
N ASP A 58 -8.27 23.37 -60.28
CA ASP A 58 -6.91 23.93 -60.56
C ASP A 58 -6.54 25.37 -60.05
N ASP A 59 -5.31 25.65 -59.60
CA ASP A 59 -4.07 25.33 -60.33
C ASP A 59 -2.78 25.35 -59.45
N THR A 60 -1.65 25.03 -60.07
CA THR A 60 -0.30 24.90 -59.47
C THR A 60 0.64 26.01 -59.95
N GLU A 61 1.60 26.51 -59.14
CA GLU A 61 3.00 26.74 -59.61
C GLU A 61 4.02 27.16 -58.51
N GLN A 62 5.30 27.05 -58.89
CA GLN A 62 6.53 27.21 -58.08
C GLN A 62 7.31 28.51 -58.38
N SER A 63 8.47 28.65 -57.70
CA SER A 63 9.62 29.57 -57.89
C SER A 63 9.70 30.72 -56.86
N VAL A 64 10.79 31.02 -56.12
CA VAL A 64 12.24 30.70 -56.03
C VAL A 64 13.13 31.94 -56.24
N GLU A 65 13.93 32.25 -55.20
CA GLU A 65 15.13 33.09 -55.09
C GLU A 65 15.16 34.59 -55.49
N SER A 66 15.71 35.39 -54.58
CA SER A 66 16.96 36.15 -54.83
C SER A 66 17.65 36.52 -53.51
N VAL A 67 18.98 36.52 -53.52
CA VAL A 67 19.87 36.90 -52.42
C VAL A 67 20.54 38.23 -52.77
N GLU A 68 20.76 39.12 -51.79
CA GLU A 68 21.92 40.03 -51.84
C GLU A 68 22.37 40.47 -50.44
N GLU A 69 23.61 40.96 -50.37
CA GLU A 69 24.51 40.85 -49.22
C GLU A 69 25.01 42.23 -48.76
N SER A 70 25.23 42.43 -47.44
CA SER A 70 26.08 43.53 -46.96
C SER A 70 26.68 43.23 -45.59
N SER A 71 28.00 43.19 -45.54
CA SER A 71 28.83 42.85 -44.37
C SER A 71 29.13 44.05 -43.45
N SER A 72 29.22 43.80 -42.14
CA SER A 72 30.12 44.54 -41.25
C SER A 72 30.48 43.71 -40.01
N GLU A 73 31.72 43.21 -39.96
CA GLU A 73 32.24 42.52 -38.77
C GLU A 73 32.48 43.49 -37.61
N LYS A 74 32.18 43.07 -36.37
CA LYS A 74 33.21 42.52 -35.44
C LYS A 74 32.79 42.67 -33.97
N GLN A 75 32.54 41.55 -33.29
CA GLN A 75 33.22 41.13 -32.05
C GLN A 75 32.55 39.85 -31.51
N LEU A 76 33.31 38.76 -31.39
CA LEU A 76 32.81 37.51 -30.82
C LEU A 76 32.60 37.68 -29.31
N ASN A 77 31.38 37.38 -28.85
CA ASN A 77 31.22 36.61 -27.62
C ASN A 77 31.20 35.12 -28.03
N PRO A 78 31.78 34.18 -27.27
CA PRO A 78 31.52 32.77 -27.48
C PRO A 78 30.02 32.51 -27.29
N PRO A 79 29.38 31.64 -28.09
CA PRO A 79 28.03 31.21 -27.78
C PRO A 79 28.05 30.55 -26.41
N ASN A 80 27.20 31.02 -25.51
CA ASN A 80 26.92 30.31 -24.28
C ASN A 80 26.15 29.06 -24.69
N THR A 81 26.85 27.94 -24.89
CA THR A 81 26.27 26.69 -25.37
C THR A 81 25.33 26.18 -24.29
N ALA A 82 24.03 26.47 -24.44
CA ALA A 82 23.00 25.83 -23.62
C ALA A 82 23.14 24.32 -23.81
N LYS A 83 23.58 23.64 -22.75
CA LYS A 83 23.72 22.19 -22.72
C LYS A 83 22.34 21.61 -23.01
N ALA A 84 22.25 20.62 -23.89
CA ALA A 84 20.97 19.96 -24.15
C ALA A 84 20.51 19.26 -22.88
N THR A 85 19.25 19.49 -22.52
CA THR A 85 18.57 18.81 -21.40
C THR A 85 18.63 17.30 -21.57
N ALA A 86 19.05 16.58 -20.52
CA ALA A 86 19.08 15.14 -20.51
C ALA A 86 17.69 14.55 -20.19
N GLU A 87 17.34 13.47 -20.87
CA GLU A 87 16.18 12.63 -20.56
C GLU A 87 16.68 11.26 -20.12
N TYR A 88 16.43 10.92 -18.86
CA TYR A 88 16.76 9.66 -18.20
C TYR A 88 15.53 8.75 -18.16
N GLY A 89 15.75 7.45 -18.32
CA GLY A 89 14.73 6.42 -18.27
C GLY A 89 14.69 5.66 -16.93
N SER A 90 14.19 4.43 -16.98
CA SER A 90 14.04 3.57 -15.81
C SER A 90 15.34 3.01 -15.25
N GLU A 91 16.49 3.26 -15.89
CA GLU A 91 17.83 2.93 -15.38
C GLU A 91 18.17 3.64 -14.07
N LEU A 92 17.62 4.84 -13.85
CA LEU A 92 17.77 5.59 -12.60
C LEU A 92 16.82 5.13 -11.47
N LEU A 93 15.89 4.22 -11.76
CA LEU A 93 14.98 3.63 -10.77
C LEU A 93 15.65 2.40 -10.15
N THR A 94 16.09 2.54 -8.90
CA THR A 94 16.92 1.53 -8.22
C THR A 94 16.10 0.41 -7.55
N ASN A 95 14.83 0.67 -7.21
CA ASN A 95 13.94 -0.33 -6.62
C ASN A 95 12.45 -0.01 -6.91
N VAL A 96 11.58 -1.03 -6.85
CA VAL A 96 10.13 -0.88 -6.93
C VAL A 96 9.39 -1.88 -6.06
N SER A 97 8.30 -1.44 -5.41
CA SER A 97 7.44 -2.30 -4.59
C SER A 97 5.97 -1.88 -4.65
N ILE A 98 5.06 -2.79 -4.29
CA ILE A 98 3.61 -2.51 -4.17
C ILE A 98 3.17 -2.70 -2.72
N THR A 99 2.52 -1.69 -2.14
CA THR A 99 2.10 -1.70 -0.73
C THR A 99 0.67 -1.21 -0.50
N ASP A 100 0.13 -1.50 0.69
CA ASP A 100 -1.12 -0.90 1.17
C ASP A 100 -0.95 0.56 1.65
N SER A 101 -2.00 1.12 2.26
CA SER A 101 -1.97 2.46 2.85
C SER A 101 -1.01 2.64 4.02
N GLY A 102 -0.69 1.56 4.73
CA GLY A 102 0.24 1.51 5.85
C GLY A 102 1.68 1.15 5.44
N ASN A 103 1.98 1.16 4.13
CA ASN A 103 3.26 0.76 3.54
C ASN A 103 3.63 -0.73 3.75
N ASN A 104 2.67 -1.60 4.05
CA ASN A 104 2.92 -3.05 4.13
C ASN A 104 2.96 -3.65 2.71
N PRO A 105 3.94 -4.50 2.37
CA PRO A 105 3.96 -5.22 1.07
C PRO A 105 2.71 -6.07 0.87
N ILE A 106 2.15 -6.03 -0.34
CA ILE A 106 0.91 -6.76 -0.68
C ILE A 106 1.08 -7.66 -1.90
N HIS A 107 0.45 -8.84 -1.82
CA HIS A 107 0.48 -9.88 -2.86
C HIS A 107 -0.93 -10.35 -3.26
N ARG A 108 -1.96 -9.87 -2.54
CA ARG A 108 -3.38 -10.23 -2.72
C ARG A 108 -4.24 -8.99 -2.55
N ILE A 109 -5.11 -8.70 -3.52
CA ILE A 109 -6.03 -7.55 -3.49
C ILE A 109 -7.39 -7.90 -4.10
N LYS A 110 -8.42 -7.09 -3.81
CA LYS A 110 -9.67 -7.08 -4.57
C LYS A 110 -9.52 -6.18 -5.79
N SER A 111 -10.27 -6.45 -6.84
CA SER A 111 -10.31 -5.60 -8.05
C SER A 111 -10.77 -4.15 -7.82
N SER A 112 -11.35 -3.85 -6.65
CA SER A 112 -11.79 -2.52 -6.23
C SER A 112 -10.75 -1.72 -5.43
N ASP A 113 -9.68 -2.38 -4.99
CA ASP A 113 -8.73 -1.80 -4.03
C ASP A 113 -7.81 -0.80 -4.73
N LYS A 114 -7.26 0.13 -3.93
CA LYS A 114 -6.26 1.10 -4.36
C LYS A 114 -4.99 0.87 -3.56
N VAL A 115 -3.84 0.93 -4.21
CA VAL A 115 -2.55 0.49 -3.67
C VAL A 115 -1.47 1.51 -4.03
N LYS A 116 -0.37 1.52 -3.29
CA LYS A 116 0.80 2.34 -3.64
C LYS A 116 1.75 1.52 -4.50
N VAL A 117 2.26 2.11 -5.57
CA VAL A 117 3.53 1.71 -6.18
C VAL A 117 4.59 2.65 -5.62
N ASN A 118 5.60 2.12 -4.94
CA ASN A 118 6.71 2.91 -4.41
C ASN A 118 7.98 2.62 -5.21
N TYR A 119 8.69 3.67 -5.58
CA TYR A 119 9.96 3.62 -6.29
C TYR A 119 11.07 4.21 -5.42
N SER A 120 12.28 3.66 -5.60
CA SER A 120 13.53 4.31 -5.21
C SER A 120 14.25 4.78 -6.47
N PHE A 121 14.95 5.90 -6.41
CA PHE A 121 15.71 6.46 -7.53
C PHE A 121 17.07 7.01 -7.09
N TYR A 122 17.96 7.21 -8.05
CA TYR A 122 19.25 7.88 -7.92
C TYR A 122 19.48 8.80 -9.12
N LEU A 123 20.00 10.01 -8.92
CA LEU A 123 20.39 10.93 -10.00
C LEU A 123 21.92 11.02 -10.13
N PRO A 124 22.46 10.98 -11.36
CA PRO A 124 23.89 11.18 -11.58
C PRO A 124 24.32 12.61 -11.26
N ASP A 125 25.56 12.79 -10.80
CA ASP A 125 26.10 14.09 -10.36
C ASP A 125 26.17 15.14 -11.47
N GLU A 126 26.21 14.74 -12.75
CA GLU A 126 26.17 15.65 -13.88
C GLU A 126 24.76 16.17 -14.26
N ALA A 127 23.72 15.75 -13.54
CA ALA A 127 22.33 16.18 -13.74
C ALA A 127 22.18 17.70 -13.53
N GLN A 128 21.34 18.33 -14.34
CA GLN A 128 21.16 19.78 -14.34
C GLN A 128 19.69 20.19 -14.22
N ALA A 129 19.47 21.44 -13.81
CA ALA A 129 18.16 22.04 -13.81
C ALA A 129 17.51 21.94 -15.20
N GLY A 130 16.31 21.35 -15.24
CA GLY A 130 15.57 21.06 -16.47
C GLY A 130 15.65 19.60 -16.91
N ASP A 131 16.65 18.82 -16.48
CA ASP A 131 16.78 17.40 -16.82
C ASP A 131 15.58 16.60 -16.32
N MET A 132 15.29 15.48 -17.00
CA MET A 132 14.01 14.80 -16.91
C MET A 132 14.19 13.30 -16.59
N LEU A 133 13.39 12.76 -15.66
CA LEU A 133 13.24 11.32 -15.45
C LEU A 133 11.87 10.88 -15.99
N VAL A 134 11.86 9.98 -16.98
CA VAL A 134 10.67 9.61 -17.76
C VAL A 134 10.49 8.09 -17.79
N PHE A 135 9.29 7.63 -17.41
CA PHE A 135 8.91 6.21 -17.47
C PHE A 135 7.39 6.06 -17.53
N GLU A 136 6.89 4.88 -17.90
CA GLU A 136 5.46 4.61 -18.08
C GLU A 136 4.98 3.47 -17.15
N LEU A 137 3.86 3.67 -16.45
CA LEU A 137 3.27 2.57 -15.67
C LEU A 137 2.52 1.58 -16.59
N PRO A 138 2.63 0.27 -16.35
CA PRO A 138 2.03 -0.73 -17.24
C PRO A 138 0.49 -0.61 -17.28
N PRO A 139 -0.17 -0.84 -18.44
CA PRO A 139 -1.61 -0.57 -18.62
C PRO A 139 -2.59 -1.26 -17.65
N ILE A 140 -2.15 -2.33 -16.97
CA ILE A 140 -2.91 -2.99 -15.90
C ILE A 140 -3.10 -2.10 -14.66
N LEU A 141 -2.25 -1.08 -14.50
CA LEU A 141 -2.34 -0.07 -13.46
C LEU A 141 -2.89 1.24 -14.06
N GLN A 142 -3.86 1.82 -13.37
CA GLN A 142 -4.34 3.18 -13.64
C GLN A 142 -4.06 4.03 -12.41
N MET A 143 -3.45 5.20 -12.59
CA MET A 143 -3.32 6.13 -11.46
C MET A 143 -4.70 6.57 -10.95
N VAL A 144 -4.76 6.80 -9.64
CA VAL A 144 -5.93 7.33 -8.94
C VAL A 144 -5.95 8.85 -9.02
N ASN A 145 -4.76 9.46 -9.10
CA ASN A 145 -4.54 10.89 -9.11
C ASN A 145 -3.47 11.25 -10.15
N TYR A 146 -3.78 12.22 -11.01
CA TYR A 146 -2.94 12.68 -12.13
C TYR A 146 -2.44 14.11 -11.93
N ASN A 147 -2.63 14.69 -10.74
CA ASN A 147 -2.13 16.04 -10.45
C ASN A 147 -0.60 16.02 -10.28
N ASP A 148 0.03 17.10 -10.75
CA ASP A 148 1.45 17.32 -10.54
C ASP A 148 1.78 17.40 -9.05
N PHE A 149 2.90 16.80 -8.65
CA PHE A 149 3.38 16.83 -7.27
C PHE A 149 4.87 17.18 -7.21
N PRO A 150 5.31 17.92 -6.18
CA PRO A 150 6.72 18.16 -5.96
C PRO A 150 7.39 16.90 -5.41
N LEU A 151 8.59 16.64 -5.89
CA LEU A 151 9.57 15.80 -5.22
C LEU A 151 10.33 16.72 -4.24
N LEU A 152 10.16 16.50 -2.94
CA LEU A 152 10.79 17.32 -1.91
C LEU A 152 12.08 16.67 -1.41
N SER A 153 13.01 17.45 -0.87
CA SER A 153 14.09 16.93 -0.03
C SER A 153 13.56 16.66 1.39
N GLN A 154 14.32 15.96 2.22
CA GLN A 154 14.00 15.83 3.66
C GLN A 154 13.78 17.17 4.37
N ASN A 155 14.50 18.23 3.97
CA ASN A 155 14.35 19.57 4.57
C ASN A 155 13.16 20.37 3.99
N GLY A 156 12.41 19.78 3.05
CA GLY A 156 11.20 20.37 2.46
C GLY A 156 11.45 21.27 1.23
N SER A 157 12.70 21.36 0.74
CA SER A 157 13.01 22.06 -0.52
C SER A 157 12.55 21.24 -1.72
N GLU A 158 12.01 21.86 -2.77
CA GLU A 158 11.65 21.13 -4.00
C GLU A 158 12.91 20.74 -4.78
N ILE A 159 13.07 19.46 -5.10
CA ILE A 159 14.14 18.89 -5.95
C ILE A 159 13.72 18.91 -7.43
N GLY A 160 12.44 18.67 -7.68
CA GLY A 160 11.85 18.59 -9.00
C GLY A 160 10.34 18.42 -8.93
N ARG A 161 9.70 18.34 -10.09
CA ARG A 161 8.23 18.28 -10.21
C ARG A 161 7.82 17.14 -11.13
N ALA A 162 7.02 16.23 -10.60
CA ALA A 162 6.43 15.14 -11.36
C ALA A 162 5.13 15.61 -12.04
N ASN A 163 5.05 15.44 -13.35
CA ASN A 163 3.85 15.53 -14.17
C ASN A 163 3.43 14.12 -14.61
N ILE A 164 2.13 13.91 -14.82
CA ILE A 164 1.55 12.61 -15.18
C ILE A 164 0.61 12.77 -16.37
N ASP A 165 0.95 12.14 -17.50
CA ASP A 165 0.07 12.07 -18.65
C ASP A 165 -1.05 11.04 -18.42
N ARG A 166 -2.30 11.50 -18.51
CA ARG A 166 -3.50 10.70 -18.23
C ARG A 166 -3.86 9.70 -19.34
N GLN A 167 -3.39 9.90 -20.57
CA GLN A 167 -3.71 9.01 -21.70
C GLN A 167 -2.75 7.83 -21.76
N THR A 168 -1.50 8.04 -21.37
CA THR A 168 -0.39 7.08 -21.48
C THR A 168 0.06 6.51 -20.13
N ASN A 169 -0.37 7.06 -18.98
CA ASN A 169 0.25 6.81 -17.67
C ASN A 169 1.76 7.14 -17.62
N LYS A 170 2.27 7.96 -18.55
CA LYS A 170 3.66 8.38 -18.57
C LYS A 170 3.91 9.37 -17.41
N VAL A 171 4.90 9.07 -16.60
CA VAL A 171 5.43 9.95 -15.56
C VAL A 171 6.60 10.73 -16.14
N THR A 172 6.71 12.00 -15.77
CA THR A 172 7.80 12.87 -16.18
C THR A 172 8.18 13.76 -15.00
N VAL A 173 9.32 13.48 -14.36
CA VAL A 173 9.87 14.33 -13.29
C VAL A 173 10.86 15.29 -13.90
N THR A 174 10.57 16.58 -13.87
CA THR A 174 11.51 17.64 -14.30
C THR A 174 12.25 18.17 -13.08
N PHE A 175 13.57 18.07 -13.08
CA PHE A 175 14.42 18.52 -11.98
C PHE A 175 14.65 20.04 -12.03
N ASN A 176 14.85 20.66 -10.86
CA ASN A 176 15.07 22.10 -10.75
C ASN A 176 16.52 22.42 -10.33
N GLN A 177 16.80 23.68 -10.01
CA GLN A 177 18.13 24.16 -9.62
C GLN A 177 18.79 23.37 -8.48
N TYR A 178 18.01 22.75 -7.58
CA TYR A 178 18.50 21.93 -6.48
C TYR A 178 19.49 20.85 -6.95
N VAL A 179 19.24 20.19 -8.08
CA VAL A 179 20.11 19.11 -8.60
C VAL A 179 21.42 19.61 -9.22
N THR A 180 21.54 20.92 -9.45
CA THR A 180 22.79 21.56 -9.89
C THR A 180 23.59 22.13 -8.71
N GLU A 181 22.96 22.24 -7.53
CA GLU A 181 23.55 22.76 -6.30
C GLU A 181 23.90 21.65 -5.29
N HIS A 182 23.38 20.44 -5.49
CA HIS A 182 23.64 19.25 -4.68
C HIS A 182 23.92 18.06 -5.60
N ASN A 183 24.99 17.35 -5.31
CA ASN A 183 25.31 16.08 -5.94
C ASN A 183 24.47 14.95 -5.32
N SER A 184 24.57 13.75 -5.88
CA SER A 184 24.28 12.51 -5.15
C SER A 184 22.83 12.33 -4.68
N ILE A 185 21.88 12.76 -5.50
CA ILE A 185 20.48 12.84 -5.09
C ILE A 185 19.83 11.47 -5.23
N SER A 186 19.73 10.76 -4.12
CA SER A 186 18.90 9.56 -3.96
C SER A 186 17.53 9.91 -3.39
N GLY A 187 16.54 9.04 -3.57
CA GLY A 187 15.23 9.26 -2.98
C GLY A 187 14.18 8.22 -3.29
N GLN A 188 12.95 8.52 -2.87
CA GLN A 188 11.78 7.69 -3.10
C GLN A 188 10.57 8.53 -3.52
N PHE A 189 9.73 7.98 -4.39
CA PHE A 189 8.41 8.53 -4.69
C PHE A 189 7.37 7.41 -4.86
N PHE A 190 6.10 7.74 -4.68
CA PHE A 190 5.01 6.77 -4.76
C PHE A 190 3.79 7.31 -5.51
N PHE A 191 3.09 6.40 -6.17
CA PHE A 191 1.83 6.65 -6.87
C PHE A 191 0.72 5.81 -6.27
N TRP A 192 -0.45 6.41 -6.09
CA TRP A 192 -1.66 5.65 -5.85
C TRP A 192 -2.23 5.14 -7.16
N VAL A 193 -2.35 3.82 -7.28
CA VAL A 193 -2.91 3.12 -8.44
C VAL A 193 -4.11 2.26 -8.05
N LYS A 194 -4.93 1.96 -9.04
CA LYS A 194 -5.98 0.93 -9.03
C LYS A 194 -5.77 0.02 -10.23
N LEU A 195 -6.36 -1.17 -10.20
CA LEU A 195 -6.31 -2.07 -11.35
C LEU A 195 -7.26 -1.62 -12.48
N ALA A 196 -6.81 -1.74 -13.73
CA ALA A 196 -7.61 -1.57 -14.93
C ALA A 196 -8.54 -2.78 -15.12
N SER A 197 -9.85 -2.59 -15.00
CA SER A 197 -10.84 -3.68 -14.95
C SER A 197 -10.90 -4.54 -16.22
N ASP A 198 -10.52 -3.96 -17.35
CA ASP A 198 -10.43 -4.55 -18.68
C ASP A 198 -9.13 -5.34 -18.91
N GLN A 199 -8.04 -4.98 -18.23
CA GLN A 199 -6.73 -5.66 -18.30
C GLN A 199 -6.55 -6.74 -17.21
N THR A 200 -7.40 -6.73 -16.18
CA THR A 200 -7.26 -7.59 -14.99
C THR A 200 -8.02 -8.90 -15.13
N VAL A 201 -7.43 -10.03 -14.72
CA VAL A 201 -8.08 -11.34 -14.61
C VAL A 201 -8.25 -11.79 -13.16
N GLU A 202 -9.05 -12.84 -12.93
CA GLU A 202 -9.10 -13.53 -11.64
C GLU A 202 -7.80 -14.30 -11.41
N GLY A 203 -7.26 -14.30 -10.19
CA GLY A 203 -6.02 -14.99 -9.87
C GLY A 203 -4.77 -14.13 -10.12
N VAL A 204 -3.66 -14.76 -10.51
CA VAL A 204 -2.35 -14.08 -10.59
C VAL A 204 -2.28 -13.18 -11.83
N ASN A 205 -1.90 -11.92 -11.61
CA ASN A 205 -1.69 -10.91 -12.65
C ASN A 205 -0.25 -10.36 -12.53
N PRO A 206 0.56 -10.33 -13.60
CA PRO A 206 1.91 -9.78 -13.59
C PRO A 206 1.90 -8.25 -13.58
N MET A 207 2.89 -7.66 -12.92
CA MET A 207 3.06 -6.21 -12.73
C MET A 207 4.44 -5.79 -13.25
N PRO A 208 4.64 -5.66 -14.57
CA PRO A 208 5.93 -5.33 -15.19
C PRO A 208 6.24 -3.84 -15.01
N LEU A 209 6.59 -3.45 -13.79
CA LEU A 209 6.91 -2.07 -13.44
C LEU A 209 8.34 -1.72 -13.89
N PRO A 210 8.56 -0.59 -14.59
CA PRO A 210 9.88 -0.22 -15.09
C PRO A 210 10.86 0.06 -13.96
N VAL A 211 12.02 -0.61 -13.92
CA VAL A 211 13.04 -0.49 -12.88
C VAL A 211 14.40 -1.00 -13.41
N LYS A 212 15.53 -0.39 -13.01
CA LYS A 212 16.91 -0.76 -13.44
C LYS A 212 17.06 -0.94 -14.96
N GLY A 213 16.39 -0.10 -15.76
CA GLY A 213 16.44 -0.17 -17.23
C GLY A 213 15.67 -1.35 -17.85
N THR A 214 14.89 -2.07 -17.04
CA THR A 214 14.07 -3.24 -17.43
C THR A 214 12.71 -3.18 -16.73
N THR A 215 12.01 -4.31 -16.57
CA THR A 215 10.75 -4.43 -15.81
C THR A 215 10.86 -5.43 -14.66
N SER A 216 10.16 -5.20 -13.56
CA SER A 216 10.12 -6.10 -12.40
C SER A 216 9.25 -7.36 -12.60
N ASP A 217 9.63 -8.48 -11.99
CA ASP A 217 8.85 -9.74 -11.95
C ASP A 217 7.74 -9.77 -10.87
N LEU A 218 7.21 -8.60 -10.47
CA LEU A 218 6.19 -8.50 -9.44
C LEU A 218 4.84 -9.08 -9.91
N ASN A 219 4.08 -9.66 -8.97
CA ASN A 219 2.81 -10.32 -9.25
C ASN A 219 1.78 -10.01 -8.15
N LEU A 220 0.53 -9.73 -8.55
CA LEU A 220 -0.60 -9.56 -7.62
C LEU A 220 -1.67 -10.61 -7.90
N THR A 221 -2.13 -11.30 -6.85
CA THR A 221 -3.30 -12.16 -6.93
C THR A 221 -4.57 -11.36 -6.70
N VAL A 222 -5.47 -11.35 -7.68
CA VAL A 222 -6.71 -10.58 -7.66
C VAL A 222 -7.89 -11.49 -7.38
N ASN A 223 -8.71 -11.09 -6.40
CA ASN A 223 -10.03 -11.66 -6.17
C ASN A 223 -11.07 -10.67 -6.73
N LYS A 224 -11.66 -10.94 -7.90
CA LYS A 224 -12.78 -10.19 -8.46
C LYS A 224 -14.02 -10.50 -7.64
N MET A 225 -14.49 -9.48 -6.93
CA MET A 225 -15.79 -9.57 -6.28
C MET A 225 -16.87 -9.36 -7.35
N ASN A 226 -17.60 -10.42 -7.69
CA ASN A 226 -18.85 -10.27 -8.47
C ASN A 226 -19.79 -9.38 -7.66
N GLY A 227 -19.93 -8.12 -8.09
CA GLY A 227 -20.52 -7.07 -7.30
C GLY A 227 -22.00 -7.34 -6.99
N ALA A 228 -22.28 -7.74 -5.75
CA ALA A 228 -23.63 -7.62 -5.21
C ALA A 228 -23.96 -6.12 -5.09
N THR A 229 -24.86 -5.63 -5.96
CA THR A 229 -25.31 -4.24 -6.02
C THR A 229 -26.12 -3.86 -4.77
N THR A 230 -25.42 -3.65 -3.66
CA THR A 230 -25.98 -3.24 -2.38
C THR A 230 -25.98 -1.71 -2.30
N GLY A 231 -27.03 -1.07 -2.82
CA GLY A 231 -27.14 0.40 -2.75
C GLY A 231 -28.32 1.08 -3.44
N ILE A 232 -29.10 0.40 -4.30
CA ILE A 232 -30.17 1.06 -5.09
C ILE A 232 -31.58 0.86 -4.48
N THR A 233 -31.75 -0.06 -3.53
CA THR A 233 -33.06 -0.66 -3.22
C THR A 233 -33.87 -0.02 -2.08
N ASN A 234 -33.37 0.99 -1.37
CA ASN A 234 -34.14 1.69 -0.32
C ASN A 234 -33.98 3.22 -0.44
N PRO A 235 -35.06 3.98 -0.70
CA PRO A 235 -34.98 5.44 -0.74
C PRO A 235 -34.87 6.00 0.69
N THR A 236 -33.93 6.92 0.91
CA THR A 236 -33.57 7.41 2.26
C THR A 236 -34.06 8.83 2.55
N THR A 237 -34.36 9.12 3.83
CA THR A 237 -34.61 10.48 4.32
C THR A 237 -33.40 11.38 4.11
N ILE A 238 -32.18 10.91 4.36
CA ILE A 238 -30.95 11.65 4.04
C ILE A 238 -29.89 10.71 3.45
N PHE A 239 -29.17 11.22 2.46
CA PHE A 239 -28.00 10.59 1.86
C PHE A 239 -26.91 11.65 1.68
N LYS A 240 -25.65 11.25 1.81
CA LYS A 240 -24.49 12.13 1.68
C LYS A 240 -23.40 11.42 0.89
N SER A 241 -22.79 12.12 -0.06
CA SER A 241 -21.61 11.69 -0.80
C SER A 241 -20.69 12.88 -1.05
N GLY A 242 -19.46 12.61 -1.47
CA GLY A 242 -18.55 13.64 -1.93
C GLY A 242 -17.61 13.11 -3.00
N LYS A 243 -16.86 14.02 -3.61
CA LYS A 243 -15.72 13.73 -4.49
C LYS A 243 -14.75 14.91 -4.44
N PHE A 244 -13.46 14.66 -4.65
CA PHE A 244 -12.55 15.75 -4.97
C PHE A 244 -13.00 16.45 -6.27
N ASP A 245 -12.71 17.74 -6.39
CA ASP A 245 -12.88 18.47 -7.63
C ASP A 245 -11.91 17.92 -8.69
N SER A 246 -12.34 17.85 -9.95
CA SER A 246 -11.54 17.29 -11.04
C SER A 246 -10.46 18.24 -11.55
N ILE A 247 -10.45 19.50 -11.08
CA ILE A 247 -9.51 20.54 -11.48
C ILE A 247 -8.72 21.06 -10.26
N ASP A 248 -9.37 21.21 -9.10
CA ASP A 248 -8.75 21.71 -7.87
C ASP A 248 -8.66 20.58 -6.81
N PRO A 249 -7.53 19.85 -6.68
CA PRO A 249 -7.41 18.75 -5.72
C PRO A 249 -7.57 19.19 -4.26
N LYS A 250 -7.34 20.48 -3.96
CA LYS A 250 -7.56 21.04 -2.62
C LYS A 250 -9.01 21.43 -2.38
N LYS A 251 -9.94 21.06 -3.26
CA LYS A 251 -11.37 21.32 -3.13
C LYS A 251 -12.13 19.98 -3.16
N ILE A 252 -13.01 19.80 -2.19
CA ILE A 252 -13.94 18.68 -2.14
C ILE A 252 -15.34 19.20 -2.46
N ASN A 253 -16.03 18.54 -3.39
CA ASN A 253 -17.43 18.79 -3.69
C ASN A 253 -18.29 17.76 -2.97
N TRP A 254 -19.13 18.23 -2.03
CA TRP A 254 -20.08 17.43 -1.27
C TRP A 254 -21.48 17.55 -1.86
N THR A 255 -22.22 16.44 -1.82
CA THR A 255 -23.64 16.39 -2.18
C THR A 255 -24.44 15.77 -1.04
N ILE A 256 -25.51 16.46 -0.61
CA ILE A 256 -26.52 15.92 0.30
C ILE A 256 -27.82 15.79 -0.48
N THR A 257 -28.45 14.62 -0.45
CA THR A 257 -29.82 14.42 -0.94
C THR A 257 -30.74 14.21 0.25
N LEU A 258 -31.71 15.11 0.42
CA LEU A 258 -32.74 15.03 1.44
C LEU A 258 -34.06 14.57 0.82
N ASN A 259 -34.76 13.73 1.57
CA ASN A 259 -36.08 13.18 1.33
C ASN A 259 -36.23 12.41 0.01
N ASN A 260 -35.29 11.51 -0.31
CA ASN A 260 -35.47 10.68 -1.51
C ASN A 260 -36.63 9.68 -1.35
N SER A 261 -37.01 9.37 -0.11
CA SER A 261 -38.18 8.60 0.33
C SER A 261 -39.54 9.28 0.13
N GLY A 262 -39.59 10.61 -0.03
CA GLY A 262 -40.86 11.34 -0.26
C GLY A 262 -41.75 11.47 0.98
N GLN A 263 -41.15 11.44 2.17
CA GLN A 263 -41.80 11.70 3.47
C GLN A 263 -42.34 13.14 3.56
N ASN A 264 -43.13 13.41 4.60
CA ASN A 264 -43.74 14.71 4.84
C ASN A 264 -42.88 15.50 5.85
N LEU A 265 -41.98 16.35 5.35
CA LEU A 265 -41.05 17.10 6.20
C LEU A 265 -41.45 18.58 6.27
N LEU A 266 -41.86 19.01 7.46
CA LEU A 266 -42.21 20.41 7.75
C LEU A 266 -40.94 21.20 8.08
N THR A 267 -40.62 22.22 7.26
CA THR A 267 -39.43 23.10 7.38
C THR A 267 -38.16 22.38 7.90
N PRO A 268 -37.67 21.34 7.21
CA PRO A 268 -36.56 20.53 7.73
C PRO A 268 -35.26 21.33 7.85
N ILE A 269 -34.44 20.95 8.82
CA ILE A 269 -33.11 21.52 9.06
C ILE A 269 -32.09 20.40 8.91
N ILE A 270 -31.11 20.60 8.02
CA ILE A 270 -29.94 19.74 7.90
C ILE A 270 -28.84 20.31 8.81
N TYR A 271 -28.34 19.49 9.73
CA TYR A 271 -27.14 19.78 10.51
C TYR A 271 -25.96 19.02 9.92
N ASP A 272 -24.97 19.76 9.41
CA ASP A 272 -23.76 19.25 8.79
C ASP A 272 -22.55 19.49 9.70
N GLN A 273 -21.70 18.48 9.84
CA GLN A 273 -20.49 18.55 10.65
C GLN A 273 -19.28 18.00 9.88
N LEU A 274 -18.36 18.90 9.58
CA LEU A 274 -17.08 18.63 8.98
C LEU A 274 -16.16 17.94 10.00
N GLY A 275 -15.46 16.90 9.55
CA GLY A 275 -14.28 16.38 10.22
C GLY A 275 -13.08 17.32 10.03
N GLN A 276 -11.95 16.94 10.62
CA GLN A 276 -10.68 17.67 10.50
C GLN A 276 -10.22 17.80 9.04
N GLY A 277 -9.28 18.72 8.81
CA GLY A 277 -8.67 18.98 7.51
C GLY A 277 -9.54 19.69 6.47
N GLN A 278 -10.67 20.28 6.89
CA GLN A 278 -11.63 20.91 5.99
C GLN A 278 -12.11 22.26 6.51
N ALA A 279 -12.12 23.27 5.63
CA ALA A 279 -12.84 24.52 5.81
C ALA A 279 -14.04 24.57 4.86
N LEU A 280 -15.19 25.07 5.31
CA LEU A 280 -16.34 25.32 4.45
C LEU A 280 -16.04 26.42 3.43
N LEU A 281 -16.64 26.35 2.24
CA LEU A 281 -16.70 27.45 1.26
C LEU A 281 -18.15 27.94 1.15
N PRO A 282 -18.60 28.88 2.02
CA PRO A 282 -20.02 29.25 2.17
C PRO A 282 -20.73 29.74 0.90
N GLU A 283 -19.97 30.29 -0.05
CA GLU A 283 -20.46 30.85 -1.32
C GLU A 283 -20.60 29.80 -2.45
N THR A 284 -20.31 28.52 -2.16
CA THR A 284 -20.44 27.41 -3.13
C THR A 284 -21.77 26.67 -3.04
N PHE A 285 -22.66 27.05 -2.11
CA PHE A 285 -23.90 26.32 -1.86
C PHE A 285 -24.91 26.47 -2.99
N ASN A 286 -25.44 25.33 -3.41
CA ASN A 286 -26.48 25.25 -4.40
C ASN A 286 -27.55 24.21 -4.03
N VAL A 287 -28.78 24.69 -3.81
CA VAL A 287 -29.93 23.91 -3.33
C VAL A 287 -30.93 23.73 -4.47
N ASN A 288 -31.19 22.50 -4.88
CA ASN A 288 -32.07 22.14 -6.00
C ASN A 288 -33.28 21.36 -5.47
N TYR A 289 -34.44 22.01 -5.38
CA TYR A 289 -35.70 21.36 -5.05
C TYR A 289 -36.23 20.58 -6.26
N ARG A 290 -36.81 19.41 -5.98
CA ARG A 290 -37.28 18.45 -6.99
C ARG A 290 -38.68 17.95 -6.72
N ASP A 291 -39.41 17.65 -7.79
CA ASP A 291 -40.72 17.00 -7.75
C ASP A 291 -40.64 15.49 -7.44
N ALA A 292 -41.77 14.81 -7.54
CA ALA A 292 -41.88 13.35 -7.41
C ALA A 292 -41.06 12.59 -8.48
N ASP A 293 -41.02 13.11 -9.71
CA ASP A 293 -40.25 12.60 -10.86
C ASP A 293 -38.74 12.88 -10.73
N LYS A 294 -38.30 13.54 -9.65
CA LYS A 294 -36.92 13.97 -9.38
C LYS A 294 -36.39 15.03 -10.38
N LYS A 295 -37.27 15.73 -11.10
CA LYS A 295 -36.92 16.88 -11.94
C LYS A 295 -36.71 18.11 -11.07
N ASN A 296 -35.73 18.94 -11.40
CA ASN A 296 -35.46 20.18 -10.67
C ASN A 296 -36.57 21.21 -10.96
N ILE A 297 -37.26 21.68 -9.91
CA ILE A 297 -38.28 22.75 -10.00
C ILE A 297 -37.66 24.12 -9.70
N LYS A 298 -36.84 24.20 -8.66
CA LYS A 298 -36.26 25.46 -8.18
C LYS A 298 -34.81 25.25 -7.76
N LYS A 299 -33.94 26.19 -8.16
CA LYS A 299 -32.53 26.25 -7.82
C LYS A 299 -32.26 27.54 -7.04
N TYR A 300 -31.68 27.41 -5.85
CA TYR A 300 -31.15 28.51 -5.06
C TYR A 300 -29.62 28.41 -5.02
N SER A 301 -28.94 29.55 -5.11
CA SER A 301 -27.54 29.67 -4.69
C SER A 301 -27.52 30.41 -3.35
N LEU A 302 -26.75 29.91 -2.39
CA LEU A 302 -26.67 30.48 -1.04
C LEU A 302 -25.26 31.04 -0.76
N PRO A 303 -25.13 32.01 0.18
CA PRO A 303 -26.18 32.63 0.99
C PRO A 303 -27.16 33.50 0.18
N SER A 304 -28.47 33.34 0.42
CA SER A 304 -29.49 34.15 -0.24
C SER A 304 -29.35 35.61 0.17
N GLN A 305 -29.58 36.52 -0.77
CA GLN A 305 -29.60 37.96 -0.55
C GLN A 305 -31.02 38.50 -0.34
N ILE A 306 -32.03 37.61 -0.31
CA ILE A 306 -33.44 37.96 -0.12
C ILE A 306 -33.77 37.81 1.37
N GLU A 307 -34.08 38.93 2.02
CA GLU A 307 -34.50 38.94 3.42
C GLU A 307 -35.86 38.22 3.58
N GLY A 308 -35.91 37.24 4.49
CA GLY A 308 -37.10 36.43 4.75
C GLY A 308 -37.16 35.08 4.03
N ASP A 309 -36.18 34.74 3.17
CA ASP A 309 -36.10 33.40 2.57
C ASP A 309 -36.01 32.30 3.67
N LEU A 310 -36.91 31.32 3.63
CA LEU A 310 -36.87 30.15 4.51
C LEU A 310 -35.63 29.28 4.23
N THR A 311 -35.23 29.21 2.96
CA THR A 311 -34.06 28.47 2.49
C THR A 311 -32.79 29.28 2.74
N ARG A 312 -32.09 29.01 3.85
CA ARG A 312 -30.89 29.75 4.27
C ARG A 312 -29.87 28.85 4.97
N VAL A 313 -28.60 29.22 4.90
CA VAL A 313 -27.49 28.55 5.58
C VAL A 313 -26.98 29.41 6.74
N GLU A 314 -26.80 28.79 7.90
CA GLU A 314 -26.16 29.37 9.08
C GLU A 314 -24.85 28.61 9.33
N VAL A 315 -23.72 29.25 9.07
CA VAL A 315 -22.39 28.64 9.20
C VAL A 315 -22.03 28.50 10.68
N THR A 316 -21.44 27.37 11.04
CA THR A 316 -20.91 27.08 12.37
C THR A 316 -19.39 26.81 12.28
N PRO A 317 -18.63 26.84 13.38
CA PRO A 317 -17.17 26.64 13.33
C PRO A 317 -16.71 25.36 12.64
N ASN A 318 -17.53 24.29 12.68
CA ASN A 318 -17.21 22.97 12.14
C ASN A 318 -18.25 22.48 11.12
N GLY A 319 -18.96 23.37 10.40
CA GLY A 319 -20.01 22.96 9.46
C GLY A 319 -21.13 23.99 9.34
N PHE A 320 -22.39 23.56 9.29
CA PHE A 320 -23.53 24.48 9.12
C PHE A 320 -24.87 23.87 9.57
N ALA A 321 -25.85 24.74 9.81
CA ALA A 321 -27.26 24.40 9.77
C ALA A 321 -27.88 24.96 8.48
N LEU A 322 -28.56 24.13 7.69
CA LEU A 322 -29.25 24.52 6.47
C LEU A 322 -30.75 24.34 6.65
N PHE A 323 -31.46 25.47 6.68
CA PHE A 323 -32.91 25.55 6.78
C PHE A 323 -33.51 25.47 5.38
N LEU A 324 -34.66 24.80 5.26
CA LEU A 324 -35.29 24.48 3.98
C LEU A 324 -36.81 24.71 4.05
N GLU A 325 -37.40 25.02 2.91
CA GLU A 325 -38.85 24.94 2.70
C GLU A 325 -39.41 23.52 2.89
N ASN A 326 -40.73 23.44 3.11
CA ASN A 326 -41.49 22.20 3.27
C ASN A 326 -41.29 21.21 2.11
N LEU A 327 -41.30 19.92 2.44
CA LEU A 327 -41.23 18.81 1.49
C LEU A 327 -42.41 17.83 1.67
N GLY A 328 -42.77 17.14 0.59
CA GLY A 328 -43.88 16.19 0.56
C GLY A 328 -45.23 16.90 0.58
N SER A 329 -46.24 16.34 1.26
CA SER A 329 -47.59 16.93 1.29
C SER A 329 -47.66 18.30 1.97
N TYR A 330 -46.65 18.71 2.75
CA TYR A 330 -46.57 20.07 3.30
C TYR A 330 -46.16 21.13 2.27
N SER A 331 -45.79 20.73 1.04
CA SER A 331 -45.32 21.61 -0.05
C SER A 331 -46.38 21.84 -1.14
N LEU A 332 -47.66 21.89 -0.78
CA LEU A 332 -48.80 21.88 -1.72
C LEU A 332 -48.73 22.92 -2.85
N GLN A 333 -48.17 24.11 -2.60
CA GLN A 333 -48.07 25.19 -3.59
C GLN A 333 -46.84 25.08 -4.49
N ASN A 334 -45.75 24.50 -3.98
CA ASN A 334 -44.43 24.52 -4.62
C ASN A 334 -44.06 23.17 -5.25
N GLY A 335 -44.75 22.09 -4.87
CA GLY A 335 -44.55 20.74 -5.43
C GLY A 335 -43.25 20.06 -4.99
N TYR A 336 -42.55 20.59 -3.98
CA TYR A 336 -41.26 20.05 -3.56
C TYR A 336 -41.43 18.73 -2.81
N VAL A 337 -40.82 17.67 -3.32
CA VAL A 337 -40.79 16.34 -2.69
C VAL A 337 -39.42 16.05 -2.10
N SER A 338 -38.34 16.42 -2.79
CA SER A 338 -36.97 16.18 -2.33
C SER A 338 -36.04 17.33 -2.70
N VAL A 339 -34.83 17.36 -2.16
CA VAL A 339 -33.86 18.42 -2.45
C VAL A 339 -32.44 17.87 -2.53
N VAL A 340 -31.65 18.40 -3.47
CA VAL A 340 -30.23 18.09 -3.66
C VAL A 340 -29.41 19.33 -3.39
N ILE A 341 -28.58 19.26 -2.37
CA ILE A 341 -27.68 20.31 -1.92
C ILE A 341 -26.28 19.95 -2.38
N ASN A 342 -25.65 20.83 -3.15
CA ASN A 342 -24.23 20.76 -3.47
C ASN A 342 -23.52 21.93 -2.78
N TYR A 343 -22.32 21.67 -2.27
CA TYR A 343 -21.42 22.69 -1.72
C TYR A 343 -19.99 22.15 -1.73
N SER A 344 -19.02 22.99 -1.41
CA SER A 344 -17.62 22.61 -1.38
C SER A 344 -16.96 22.89 -0.03
N THR A 345 -15.93 22.11 0.27
CA THR A 345 -14.94 22.43 1.31
C THR A 345 -13.56 22.60 0.67
N ARG A 346 -12.72 23.43 1.29
CA ARG A 346 -11.29 23.53 1.02
C ARG A 346 -10.56 22.56 1.95
N VAL A 347 -9.62 21.79 1.41
CA VAL A 347 -8.66 20.98 2.17
C VAL A 347 -7.69 21.92 2.89
N THR A 348 -7.50 21.74 4.19
CA THR A 348 -6.67 22.61 5.05
C THR A 348 -5.46 21.92 5.69
N ASP A 349 -5.32 20.61 5.55
CA ASP A 349 -4.16 19.85 6.00
C ASP A 349 -3.82 18.73 4.99
N SER A 350 -2.86 17.87 5.33
CA SER A 350 -2.44 16.71 4.53
C SER A 350 -3.08 15.41 5.00
N SER A 351 -4.28 15.46 5.58
CA SER A 351 -4.97 14.26 6.08
C SER A 351 -5.25 13.24 4.97
N ILE A 352 -4.93 11.98 5.26
CA ILE A 352 -5.21 10.84 4.37
C ILE A 352 -6.72 10.59 4.24
N LYS A 353 -7.57 11.09 5.15
CA LYS A 353 -9.02 10.87 5.09
C LYS A 353 -9.83 12.06 5.60
N TYR A 354 -10.69 12.60 4.75
CA TYR A 354 -11.68 13.61 5.07
C TYR A 354 -13.03 12.96 5.35
N VAL A 355 -13.60 13.23 6.51
CA VAL A 355 -14.94 12.75 6.91
C VAL A 355 -15.88 13.95 7.02
N ASN A 356 -17.14 13.75 6.64
CA ASN A 356 -18.16 14.77 6.76
C ASN A 356 -19.50 14.08 7.05
N SER A 357 -20.27 14.54 8.04
CA SER A 357 -21.57 13.99 8.41
C SER A 357 -22.70 14.98 8.21
N ALA A 358 -23.88 14.48 7.83
CA ALA A 358 -25.11 15.27 7.75
C ALA A 358 -26.25 14.55 8.45
N SER A 359 -27.10 15.30 9.15
CA SER A 359 -28.24 14.77 9.88
C SER A 359 -29.49 15.66 9.79
N THR A 360 -30.65 15.05 9.97
CA THR A 360 -31.99 15.67 9.92
C THR A 360 -32.94 14.83 10.76
N PHE A 361 -34.13 15.34 11.05
CA PHE A 361 -35.25 14.50 11.51
C PHE A 361 -36.06 13.99 10.31
N ASP A 362 -36.68 12.81 10.45
CA ASP A 362 -37.72 12.29 9.55
C ASP A 362 -39.13 12.76 9.99
N GLU A 363 -40.17 12.26 9.31
CA GLU A 363 -41.57 12.66 9.57
C GLU A 363 -42.11 12.20 10.94
N ASP A 364 -41.52 11.16 11.55
CA ASP A 364 -41.82 10.70 12.91
C ASP A 364 -41.01 11.47 13.99
N GLY A 365 -40.11 12.36 13.57
CA GLY A 365 -39.21 13.10 14.46
C GLY A 365 -38.01 12.30 14.95
N ALA A 366 -37.67 11.18 14.32
CA ALA A 366 -36.47 10.40 14.64
C ALA A 366 -35.24 10.95 13.89
N LEU A 367 -34.07 10.92 14.57
CA LEU A 367 -32.83 11.46 14.02
C LEU A 367 -32.22 10.52 12.97
N GLN A 368 -32.14 11.00 11.74
CA GLN A 368 -31.48 10.34 10.62
C GLN A 368 -30.11 10.99 10.38
N SER A 369 -29.05 10.18 10.30
CA SER A 369 -27.68 10.65 10.06
C SER A 369 -26.97 9.81 9.00
N ARG A 370 -26.11 10.44 8.20
CA ARG A 370 -25.22 9.80 7.23
C ARG A 370 -23.85 10.46 7.22
N ASN A 371 -22.82 9.62 7.21
CA ASN A 371 -21.44 10.03 7.04
C ASN A 371 -21.00 9.73 5.60
N ALA A 372 -20.24 10.63 5.02
CA ALA A 372 -19.46 10.38 3.81
C ALA A 372 -17.98 10.56 4.16
N SER A 373 -17.10 9.80 3.49
CA SER A 373 -15.67 9.96 3.66
C SER A 373 -14.92 9.79 2.37
N LEU A 374 -13.88 10.60 2.18
CA LEU A 374 -12.97 10.56 1.05
C LEU A 374 -11.57 10.29 1.57
N THR A 375 -10.90 9.29 1.00
CA THR A 375 -9.48 9.06 1.20
C THR A 375 -8.72 9.92 0.21
N ASN A 376 -7.76 10.71 0.69
CA ASN A 376 -6.86 11.48 -0.15
C ASN A 376 -5.80 10.56 -0.73
N TYR A 377 -5.78 10.44 -2.06
CA TYR A 377 -4.83 9.63 -2.79
C TYR A 377 -3.81 10.54 -3.48
N GLU A 378 -3.17 11.41 -2.70
CA GLU A 378 -2.03 12.22 -3.15
C GLU A 378 -0.81 11.34 -3.39
N ASN A 379 -0.19 11.51 -4.56
CA ASN A 379 1.14 11.00 -4.87
C ASN A 379 2.17 11.89 -4.15
N GLY A 380 3.38 11.39 -3.94
CA GLY A 380 4.42 12.19 -3.27
C GLY A 380 5.81 11.57 -3.37
N GLY A 381 6.83 12.33 -3.03
CA GLY A 381 8.21 11.85 -2.97
C GLY A 381 9.09 12.67 -2.04
N ILE A 382 10.10 12.00 -1.50
CA ILE A 382 11.14 12.56 -0.63
C ILE A 382 12.50 12.07 -1.14
N GLY A 383 13.43 12.98 -1.42
CA GLY A 383 14.83 12.70 -1.67
C GLY A 383 15.75 13.17 -0.54
N ASN A 384 16.96 12.64 -0.52
CA ASN A 384 18.05 13.10 0.33
C ASN A 384 18.97 14.03 -0.49
N GLY A 385 19.65 14.92 0.22
CA GLY A 385 20.62 15.87 -0.33
C GLY A 385 21.36 16.57 0.80
N ASP A 386 21.75 15.80 1.82
CA ASP A 386 22.47 16.26 3.01
C ASP A 386 23.60 15.28 3.34
N VAL A 387 24.84 15.73 3.12
CA VAL A 387 26.07 14.96 3.33
C VAL A 387 26.22 14.53 4.79
N ASN A 388 25.71 15.31 5.76
CA ASN A 388 25.94 15.02 7.17
C ASN A 388 25.22 13.74 7.64
N GLN A 389 24.02 13.47 7.13
CA GLN A 389 23.32 12.21 7.42
C GLN A 389 23.94 10.99 6.73
N ALA A 390 24.55 11.19 5.55
CA ALA A 390 25.32 10.14 4.90
C ALA A 390 26.60 9.82 5.70
N ILE A 391 27.26 10.84 6.28
CA ILE A 391 28.39 10.68 7.20
C ILE A 391 27.96 9.92 8.47
N ASP A 392 26.86 10.30 9.13
CA ASP A 392 26.35 9.60 10.31
C ASP A 392 26.10 8.11 10.01
N SER A 393 25.40 7.81 8.91
CA SER A 393 25.03 6.44 8.55
C SER A 393 26.21 5.55 8.14
N ILE A 394 27.25 6.10 7.49
CA ILE A 394 28.44 5.31 7.14
C ILE A 394 29.34 5.11 8.36
N THR A 395 29.40 6.09 9.28
CA THR A 395 30.19 6.00 10.52
C THR A 395 29.63 4.89 11.42
N ASP A 396 28.31 4.82 11.61
CA ASP A 396 27.64 3.72 12.33
C ASP A 396 28.01 2.33 11.76
N LYS A 397 28.23 2.21 10.44
CA LYS A 397 28.63 0.96 9.78
C LYS A 397 30.13 0.67 9.83
N ILE A 398 30.96 1.70 9.88
CA ILE A 398 32.39 1.53 10.16
C ILE A 398 32.56 0.98 11.58
N ASP A 399 31.88 1.55 12.58
CA ASP A 399 31.88 1.08 13.96
C ASP A 399 31.40 -0.38 14.11
N GLU A 400 30.35 -0.77 13.36
CA GLU A 400 29.88 -2.17 13.30
C GLU A 400 30.97 -3.11 12.78
N VAL A 401 31.68 -2.73 11.71
CA VAL A 401 32.80 -3.51 11.15
C VAL A 401 33.98 -3.59 12.12
N GLU A 402 34.30 -2.52 12.84
CA GLU A 402 35.39 -2.54 13.84
C GLU A 402 35.10 -3.44 15.05
N SER A 403 33.83 -3.81 15.27
CA SER A 403 33.42 -4.74 16.32
C SER A 403 33.62 -6.24 15.98
N ILE A 404 33.93 -6.56 14.72
CA ILE A 404 34.04 -7.95 14.22
C ILE A 404 35.46 -8.50 14.42
N ASP A 405 35.59 -9.72 14.97
CA ASP A 405 36.87 -10.42 15.01
C ASP A 405 37.21 -11.03 13.64
N LEU A 406 38.06 -10.33 12.88
CA LEU A 406 38.58 -10.75 11.59
C LEU A 406 39.38 -12.08 11.62
N ASN A 407 39.67 -12.63 12.81
CA ASN A 407 40.26 -13.97 12.94
C ASN A 407 39.26 -15.10 12.78
N GLU A 408 37.97 -14.83 12.99
CA GLU A 408 36.88 -15.79 12.81
C GLU A 408 36.38 -15.85 11.35
N LEU A 409 36.91 -15.00 10.46
CA LEU A 409 36.56 -14.93 9.03
C LEU A 409 37.61 -15.56 8.11
N THR A 410 37.16 -16.02 6.93
CA THR A 410 38.06 -16.44 5.85
C THR A 410 38.97 -15.30 5.40
N ASP A 411 40.16 -15.62 4.87
CA ASP A 411 41.11 -14.59 4.41
C ASP A 411 40.50 -13.70 3.31
N PHE A 412 39.65 -14.27 2.45
CA PHE A 412 38.92 -13.53 1.42
C PHE A 412 37.89 -12.55 2.01
N SER A 413 37.03 -13.02 2.92
CA SER A 413 36.02 -12.17 3.56
C SER A 413 36.66 -11.09 4.43
N ALA A 414 37.68 -11.42 5.21
CA ALA A 414 38.42 -10.46 6.02
C ALA A 414 39.06 -9.38 5.14
N GLN A 415 39.74 -9.75 4.05
CA GLN A 415 40.39 -8.80 3.15
C GLN A 415 39.39 -7.89 2.43
N ASN A 416 38.25 -8.42 1.98
CA ASN A 416 37.20 -7.62 1.34
C ASN A 416 36.55 -6.63 2.33
N LEU A 417 36.31 -7.07 3.56
CA LEU A 417 35.73 -6.23 4.61
C LEU A 417 36.69 -5.11 5.02
N ILE A 418 37.99 -5.41 5.17
CA ILE A 418 39.04 -4.39 5.40
C ILE A 418 39.04 -3.36 4.26
N VAL A 419 39.09 -3.80 3.00
CA VAL A 419 39.14 -2.89 1.84
C VAL A 419 37.88 -2.03 1.73
N ALA A 420 36.70 -2.60 2.01
CA ALA A 420 35.46 -1.84 2.05
C ALA A 420 35.46 -0.81 3.19
N LYS A 421 35.94 -1.18 4.39
CA LYS A 421 36.04 -0.26 5.53
C LYS A 421 37.05 0.86 5.29
N GLU A 422 38.23 0.54 4.76
CA GLU A 422 39.24 1.55 4.41
C GLU A 422 38.70 2.52 3.36
N LYS A 423 38.01 2.01 2.32
CA LYS A 423 37.36 2.87 1.32
C LYS A 423 36.29 3.77 1.97
N ALA A 424 35.43 3.23 2.82
CA ALA A 424 34.42 3.98 3.55
C ALA A 424 35.06 5.10 4.41
N GLN A 425 36.08 4.76 5.19
CA GLN A 425 36.81 5.71 6.04
C GLN A 425 37.48 6.82 5.22
N THR A 426 38.12 6.49 4.09
CA THR A 426 38.73 7.52 3.21
C THR A 426 37.71 8.50 2.62
N LEU A 427 36.43 8.12 2.54
CA LEU A 427 35.36 9.00 2.07
C LEU A 427 34.79 9.84 3.22
N VAL A 428 34.68 9.29 4.44
CA VAL A 428 34.34 10.07 5.65
C VAL A 428 35.36 11.17 5.92
N ASP A 429 36.65 10.85 5.78
CA ASP A 429 37.75 11.79 6.03
C ASP A 429 38.00 12.80 4.88
N SER A 430 37.24 12.69 3.77
CA SER A 430 37.43 13.49 2.56
C SER A 430 36.55 14.75 2.57
N GLU A 431 37.18 15.92 2.65
CA GLU A 431 36.53 17.24 2.53
C GLU A 431 35.78 17.45 1.19
N THR A 432 35.98 16.57 0.21
CA THR A 432 35.32 16.61 -1.11
C THR A 432 34.44 15.39 -1.42
N ALA A 433 34.17 14.51 -0.44
CA ALA A 433 33.28 13.37 -0.67
C ALA A 433 31.83 13.82 -0.81
N THR A 434 31.12 13.21 -1.75
CA THR A 434 29.70 13.48 -1.99
C THR A 434 28.81 12.54 -1.16
N ALA A 435 27.52 12.86 -1.02
CA ALA A 435 26.59 11.99 -0.30
C ALA A 435 26.45 10.60 -0.96
N SER A 436 26.71 10.45 -2.26
CA SER A 436 26.60 9.18 -2.99
C SER A 436 27.88 8.39 -2.93
N ASP A 437 29.05 9.04 -2.83
CA ASP A 437 30.27 8.34 -2.51
C ASP A 437 30.09 7.64 -1.15
N LEU A 438 29.51 8.36 -0.18
CA LEU A 438 29.20 7.88 1.16
C LEU A 438 28.08 6.82 1.16
N GLU A 439 26.94 7.05 0.49
CA GLU A 439 25.85 6.05 0.38
C GLU A 439 26.30 4.78 -0.36
N ALA A 440 27.02 4.89 -1.49
CA ALA A 440 27.53 3.74 -2.24
C ALA A 440 28.64 2.98 -1.48
N ALA A 441 29.47 3.67 -0.69
CA ALA A 441 30.41 3.04 0.21
C ALA A 441 29.70 2.35 1.40
N THR A 442 28.63 2.95 1.93
CA THR A 442 27.76 2.33 2.94
C THR A 442 27.13 1.04 2.41
N ASP A 443 26.54 1.07 1.21
CA ASP A 443 25.98 -0.12 0.55
C ASP A 443 27.05 -1.19 0.26
N THR A 444 28.24 -0.77 -0.16
CA THR A 444 29.39 -1.69 -0.35
C THR A 444 29.75 -2.37 0.98
N LEU A 445 29.81 -1.61 2.08
CA LEU A 445 30.17 -2.09 3.41
C LEU A 445 29.10 -3.02 3.97
N ILE A 446 27.82 -2.66 3.84
CA ILE A 446 26.66 -3.50 4.19
C ILE A 446 26.68 -4.80 3.38
N ASN A 447 26.95 -4.75 2.08
CA ASN A 447 27.04 -5.96 1.28
C ASN A 447 28.18 -6.86 1.79
N GLN A 448 29.38 -6.32 2.03
CA GLN A 448 30.48 -7.13 2.56
C GLN A 448 30.14 -7.74 3.93
N LEU A 449 29.53 -6.98 4.85
CA LEU A 449 29.03 -7.45 6.15
C LEU A 449 28.05 -8.63 6.01
N VAL A 450 27.15 -8.59 5.03
CA VAL A 450 26.16 -9.67 4.81
C VAL A 450 26.77 -10.87 4.08
N THR A 451 27.84 -10.68 3.29
CA THR A 451 28.53 -11.74 2.56
C THR A 451 29.82 -12.23 3.22
N THR A 452 30.11 -11.87 4.48
CA THR A 452 31.28 -12.41 5.20
C THR A 452 31.08 -13.89 5.52
N GLU A 453 32.09 -14.70 5.23
CA GLU A 453 32.11 -16.12 5.56
C GLU A 453 33.02 -16.38 6.77
N GLU A 454 32.46 -17.02 7.79
CA GLU A 454 33.20 -17.56 8.93
C GLU A 454 34.17 -18.66 8.47
N ILE A 455 35.28 -18.83 9.20
CA ILE A 455 36.12 -20.02 9.07
C ILE A 455 35.40 -21.27 9.58
N VAL A 456 35.73 -22.40 8.96
CA VAL A 456 35.37 -23.73 9.46
C VAL A 456 35.77 -23.92 10.93
N GLN A 457 34.80 -24.32 11.77
CA GLN A 457 35.08 -24.65 13.18
C GLN A 457 35.56 -26.10 13.33
N PRO A 458 36.38 -26.43 14.35
CA PRO A 458 36.88 -27.80 14.55
C PRO A 458 35.77 -28.86 14.70
N THR A 459 34.58 -28.48 15.16
CA THR A 459 33.39 -29.34 15.24
C THR A 459 32.89 -29.77 13.87
N ASP A 460 32.93 -28.86 12.90
CA ASP A 460 32.33 -29.04 11.59
C ASP A 460 33.20 -29.99 10.75
N ILE A 461 34.54 -29.90 10.92
CA ILE A 461 35.51 -30.87 10.39
C ILE A 461 35.29 -32.27 10.99
N GLN A 462 35.06 -32.36 12.30
CA GLN A 462 34.83 -33.64 12.99
C GLN A 462 33.54 -34.30 12.50
N GLU A 463 32.47 -33.54 12.25
CA GLU A 463 31.22 -34.08 11.72
C GLU A 463 31.39 -34.64 10.30
N LEU A 464 32.03 -33.89 9.39
CA LEU A 464 32.29 -34.36 8.02
C LEU A 464 33.18 -35.61 8.01
N GLN A 465 34.27 -35.61 8.81
CA GLN A 465 35.19 -36.75 8.93
C GLN A 465 34.45 -38.00 9.42
N ALA A 466 33.61 -37.87 10.46
CA ALA A 466 32.87 -39.01 11.01
C ALA A 466 31.94 -39.68 9.99
N ILE A 467 31.34 -38.92 9.06
CA ILE A 467 30.47 -39.46 8.00
C ILE A 467 31.29 -40.19 6.94
N ILE A 468 32.47 -39.70 6.61
CA ILE A 468 33.40 -40.35 5.66
C ILE A 468 33.88 -41.68 6.25
N ASP A 469 34.43 -41.65 7.47
CA ASP A 469 34.99 -42.81 8.16
C ASP A 469 33.95 -43.93 8.36
N GLN A 470 32.71 -43.57 8.73
CA GLN A 470 31.58 -44.52 8.89
C GLN A 470 31.18 -45.23 7.59
N ASN A 471 31.64 -44.76 6.43
CA ASN A 471 31.25 -45.26 5.12
C ASN A 471 32.47 -45.55 4.23
N ASP A 472 33.62 -45.87 4.83
CA ASP A 472 34.84 -46.32 4.12
C ASP A 472 34.79 -47.77 3.63
N GLU A 473 33.94 -48.62 4.23
CA GLU A 473 33.82 -50.03 3.86
C GLU A 473 32.84 -50.30 2.70
N LEU A 474 32.11 -49.28 2.24
CA LEU A 474 31.16 -49.42 1.11
C LEU A 474 31.90 -49.66 -0.21
N LYS A 475 31.31 -50.46 -1.11
CA LYS A 475 31.89 -50.77 -2.41
C LYS A 475 30.95 -50.46 -3.57
N GLU A 476 31.54 -50.10 -4.71
CA GLU A 476 30.83 -49.80 -5.94
C GLU A 476 29.96 -50.95 -6.46
N GLU A 477 30.46 -52.19 -6.31
CA GLU A 477 29.77 -53.43 -6.74
C GLU A 477 28.43 -53.68 -6.03
N ASP A 478 28.19 -53.06 -4.86
CA ASP A 478 26.98 -53.25 -4.08
C ASP A 478 25.85 -52.25 -4.45
N TYR A 479 26.16 -51.16 -5.19
CA TYR A 479 25.23 -50.03 -5.43
C TYR A 479 25.00 -49.70 -6.91
N THR A 480 23.83 -49.13 -7.22
CA THR A 480 23.51 -48.70 -8.59
C THR A 480 24.43 -47.55 -9.04
N PRO A 481 24.99 -47.58 -10.26
CA PRO A 481 25.90 -46.53 -10.73
C PRO A 481 25.33 -45.11 -10.65
N GLU A 482 24.02 -44.96 -10.87
CA GLU A 482 23.29 -43.69 -10.81
C GLU A 482 23.30 -43.06 -9.41
N THR A 483 23.36 -43.86 -8.34
CA THR A 483 23.38 -43.37 -6.96
C THR A 483 24.77 -43.41 -6.35
N TRP A 484 25.61 -44.37 -6.76
CA TRP A 484 27.00 -44.48 -6.34
C TRP A 484 27.85 -43.30 -6.80
N THR A 485 27.75 -42.90 -8.08
CA THR A 485 28.62 -41.86 -8.66
C THR A 485 28.48 -40.50 -7.95
N PRO A 486 27.26 -39.98 -7.68
CA PRO A 486 27.09 -38.77 -6.88
C PRO A 486 27.67 -38.88 -5.46
N TRP A 487 27.51 -40.04 -4.81
CA TRP A 487 28.01 -40.25 -3.45
C TRP A 487 29.53 -40.29 -3.38
N ILE A 488 30.20 -41.07 -4.25
CA ILE A 488 31.66 -41.18 -4.22
C ILE A 488 32.33 -39.84 -4.58
N ASN A 489 31.77 -39.10 -5.54
CA ASN A 489 32.25 -37.76 -5.88
C ASN A 489 32.18 -36.82 -4.66
N LYS A 490 31.02 -36.76 -3.96
CA LYS A 490 30.85 -35.93 -2.76
C LYS A 490 31.75 -36.38 -1.60
N LYS A 491 32.03 -37.67 -1.48
CA LYS A 491 33.00 -38.20 -0.51
C LYS A 491 34.43 -37.73 -0.83
N THR A 492 34.85 -37.79 -2.08
CA THR A 492 36.18 -37.31 -2.53
C THR A 492 36.33 -35.79 -2.36
N GLU A 493 35.28 -35.02 -2.66
CA GLU A 493 35.20 -33.59 -2.33
C GLU A 493 35.37 -33.37 -0.82
N GLY A 494 34.66 -34.14 0.01
CA GLY A 494 34.73 -34.03 1.48
C GLY A 494 36.11 -34.30 2.07
N VAL A 495 36.78 -35.36 1.61
CA VAL A 495 38.17 -35.68 2.02
C VAL A 495 39.12 -34.53 1.65
N SER A 496 38.95 -33.97 0.46
CA SER A 496 39.78 -32.87 -0.04
C SER A 496 39.55 -31.58 0.75
N LEU A 497 38.29 -31.26 1.07
CA LEU A 497 37.92 -30.08 1.86
C LEU A 497 38.41 -30.18 3.31
N ILE A 498 38.36 -31.37 3.92
CA ILE A 498 38.95 -31.62 5.25
C ILE A 498 40.45 -31.36 5.25
N GLN A 499 41.17 -31.82 4.22
CA GLN A 499 42.62 -31.63 4.14
C GLN A 499 42.96 -30.15 3.99
N LEU A 500 42.25 -29.44 3.11
CA LEU A 500 42.40 -28.00 2.90
C LEU A 500 42.08 -27.20 4.20
N ALA A 501 41.04 -27.60 4.93
CA ALA A 501 40.69 -27.01 6.22
C ALA A 501 41.74 -27.24 7.32
N LYS A 502 42.51 -28.33 7.26
CA LYS A 502 43.61 -28.63 8.20
C LYS A 502 44.90 -27.88 7.85
N GLU A 503 45.20 -27.71 6.56
CA GLU A 503 46.41 -27.04 6.08
C GLU A 503 46.27 -25.51 6.06
N THR A 504 45.10 -25.02 5.64
CA THR A 504 44.78 -23.59 5.49
C THR A 504 43.36 -23.30 6.00
N PRO A 505 43.12 -23.25 7.33
CA PRO A 505 41.78 -23.10 7.90
C PRO A 505 41.02 -21.85 7.42
N LYS A 506 41.73 -20.75 7.16
CA LYS A 506 41.16 -19.49 6.65
C LYS A 506 40.81 -19.51 5.16
N ALA A 507 41.14 -20.57 4.42
CA ALA A 507 40.81 -20.73 3.01
C ALA A 507 39.55 -21.59 2.77
N VAL A 508 38.89 -22.05 3.83
CA VAL A 508 37.66 -22.86 3.77
C VAL A 508 36.58 -22.18 4.59
N SER A 509 35.45 -21.87 3.95
CA SER A 509 34.31 -21.31 4.67
C SER A 509 33.61 -22.39 5.50
N ARG A 510 33.01 -21.93 6.60
CA ARG A 510 32.12 -22.74 7.42
C ARG A 510 30.88 -23.21 6.64
N ASN A 511 30.39 -22.37 5.74
CA ASN A 511 29.20 -22.67 4.94
C ASN A 511 29.47 -23.80 3.93
N GLU A 512 30.63 -23.80 3.25
CA GLU A 512 31.02 -24.88 2.34
C GLU A 512 31.08 -26.23 3.06
N ILE A 513 31.76 -26.30 4.21
CA ILE A 513 31.89 -27.59 4.93
C ILE A 513 30.57 -28.09 5.50
N VAL A 514 29.71 -27.20 6.03
CA VAL A 514 28.36 -27.57 6.51
C VAL A 514 27.45 -28.00 5.35
N THR A 515 27.50 -27.29 4.22
CA THR A 515 26.74 -27.64 3.00
C THR A 515 27.18 -28.99 2.46
N LEU A 516 28.49 -29.21 2.26
CA LEU A 516 29.03 -30.47 1.77
C LEU A 516 28.76 -31.63 2.73
N THR A 517 28.78 -31.39 4.04
CA THR A 517 28.35 -32.36 5.07
C THR A 517 26.89 -32.77 4.86
N GLN A 518 26.00 -31.82 4.58
CA GLN A 518 24.58 -32.11 4.36
C GLN A 518 24.31 -32.76 3.00
N GLU A 519 25.03 -32.35 1.95
CA GLU A 519 24.99 -33.00 0.63
C GLU A 519 25.50 -34.45 0.71
N LEU A 520 26.59 -34.71 1.43
CA LEU A 520 27.13 -36.05 1.63
C LEU A 520 26.16 -36.96 2.41
N LYS A 521 25.51 -36.44 3.47
CA LYS A 521 24.42 -37.15 4.17
C LYS A 521 23.26 -37.50 3.22
N THR A 522 22.89 -36.56 2.34
CA THR A 522 21.77 -36.73 1.40
C THR A 522 22.13 -37.75 0.31
N ALA A 523 23.30 -37.65 -0.30
CA ALA A 523 23.82 -38.63 -1.25
C ALA A 523 23.93 -40.03 -0.62
N ARG A 524 24.38 -40.12 0.64
CA ARG A 524 24.48 -41.38 1.38
C ARG A 524 23.11 -42.02 1.66
N ALA A 525 22.10 -41.21 1.94
CA ALA A 525 20.72 -41.66 2.13
C ALA A 525 20.03 -42.09 0.82
N ASN A 526 20.51 -41.59 -0.32
CA ASN A 526 19.98 -41.90 -1.65
C ASN A 526 20.66 -43.10 -2.34
N LEU A 527 21.64 -43.75 -1.71
CA LEU A 527 22.26 -44.97 -2.24
C LEU A 527 21.22 -46.09 -2.37
N LEU A 528 21.14 -46.70 -3.56
CA LEU A 528 20.28 -47.85 -3.86
C LEU A 528 21.15 -49.06 -4.17
N GLU A 529 20.94 -50.16 -3.44
CA GLU A 529 21.66 -51.42 -3.65
C GLU A 529 21.26 -52.08 -4.98
N VAL A 530 22.19 -52.77 -5.63
CA VAL A 530 21.90 -53.50 -6.87
C VAL A 530 21.02 -54.72 -6.56
N THR A 531 19.73 -54.65 -6.88
CA THR A 531 18.85 -55.82 -6.83
C THR A 531 19.26 -56.82 -7.90
N MET A 532 19.95 -57.90 -7.52
CA MET A 532 20.21 -59.01 -8.44
C MET A 532 18.89 -59.60 -8.95
N PRO A 533 18.73 -59.81 -10.27
CA PRO A 533 17.67 -60.68 -10.75
C PRO A 533 17.97 -62.10 -10.27
N SER A 534 17.09 -62.68 -9.46
CA SER A 534 17.16 -64.10 -9.12
C SER A 534 17.12 -64.91 -10.41
N GLU A 535 18.14 -65.74 -10.66
CA GLU A 535 18.23 -66.52 -11.90
C GLU A 535 17.00 -67.43 -12.09
N THR A 536 16.66 -67.61 -13.37
CA THR A 536 15.44 -68.28 -13.81
C THR A 536 15.58 -69.80 -13.75
N SER A 537 14.65 -70.49 -13.10
CA SER A 537 14.40 -71.90 -13.39
C SER A 537 13.53 -71.99 -14.64
N GLU A 538 14.11 -72.42 -15.77
CA GLU A 538 13.36 -72.67 -17.00
C GLU A 538 12.24 -73.71 -16.80
N SER A 539 11.07 -73.48 -17.42
CA SER A 539 10.30 -74.55 -18.08
C SER A 539 9.18 -74.00 -18.99
N ALA A 540 9.46 -74.07 -20.29
CA ALA A 540 8.56 -74.50 -21.37
C ALA A 540 7.12 -73.95 -21.52
N SER A 541 6.91 -73.38 -22.72
CA SER A 541 5.80 -73.67 -23.65
C SER A 541 4.58 -72.74 -23.73
N SER A 542 4.25 -72.44 -24.99
CA SER A 542 2.92 -72.13 -25.57
C SER A 542 2.15 -70.89 -25.08
N SER A 543 2.24 -69.83 -25.89
CA SER A 543 1.12 -69.13 -26.54
C SER A 543 -0.25 -69.08 -25.82
N GLU A 544 -0.73 -67.87 -25.51
CA GLU A 544 -1.78 -67.20 -26.31
C GLU A 544 -2.01 -65.74 -25.87
N THR A 545 -2.90 -65.04 -26.55
CA THR A 545 -2.99 -63.57 -26.61
C THR A 545 -4.15 -62.99 -25.78
N THR A 546 -3.98 -61.74 -25.32
CA THR A 546 -5.03 -60.71 -25.06
C THR A 546 -5.68 -60.63 -23.65
N SER A 547 -5.93 -59.37 -23.26
CA SER A 547 -7.06 -58.88 -22.41
C SER A 547 -6.87 -58.63 -20.91
N THR A 548 -6.58 -57.35 -20.58
CA THR A 548 -7.32 -56.43 -19.67
C THR A 548 -7.89 -56.82 -18.29
N GLU A 549 -7.89 -55.78 -17.43
CA GLU A 549 -8.76 -55.49 -16.25
C GLU A 549 -8.33 -55.86 -14.81
N THR A 550 -7.82 -54.82 -14.12
CA THR A 550 -8.28 -54.24 -12.84
C THR A 550 -9.24 -55.06 -11.95
N THR A 551 -8.87 -55.34 -10.69
CA THR A 551 -9.45 -54.72 -9.44
C THR A 551 -9.15 -55.48 -8.13
N ASN A 552 -8.77 -54.73 -7.09
CA ASN A 552 -9.13 -54.83 -5.67
C ASN A 552 -9.32 -56.20 -4.94
N SER A 553 -8.37 -56.44 -4.01
CA SER A 553 -8.58 -56.31 -2.55
C SER A 553 -8.81 -57.54 -1.63
N THR A 554 -8.31 -57.38 -0.39
CA THR A 554 -8.96 -57.70 0.91
C THR A 554 -8.44 -58.89 1.75
N GLN A 555 -7.94 -58.51 2.95
CA GLN A 555 -7.95 -59.16 4.28
C GLN A 555 -6.91 -60.18 4.79
N ASN A 556 -6.38 -59.82 5.98
CA ASN A 556 -6.17 -60.60 7.22
C ASN A 556 -5.43 -61.96 7.17
N SER A 557 -4.50 -62.25 8.09
CA SER A 557 -4.83 -62.32 9.53
C SER A 557 -3.62 -62.51 10.48
N SER A 558 -3.70 -61.84 11.64
CA SER A 558 -3.34 -62.28 13.01
C SER A 558 -2.00 -62.99 13.35
N SER A 559 -1.25 -62.33 14.26
CA SER A 559 -0.75 -62.83 15.58
C SER A 559 0.34 -63.94 15.61
N SER A 560 1.26 -64.06 16.59
CA SER A 560 1.55 -63.38 17.89
C SER A 560 3.10 -63.42 18.13
N SER A 561 3.76 -63.08 19.26
CA SER A 561 3.37 -62.87 20.66
C SER A 561 4.33 -61.92 21.43
N GLU A 562 4.10 -61.74 22.73
CA GLU A 562 4.90 -60.98 23.70
C GLU A 562 6.10 -61.76 24.32
N PHE A 563 7.06 -61.03 24.91
CA PHE A 563 7.59 -61.34 26.26
C PHE A 563 7.92 -60.05 27.04
N LYS A 564 7.84 -60.08 28.39
CA LYS A 564 7.86 -58.89 29.29
C LYS A 564 9.02 -58.86 30.29
N SER A 565 9.48 -57.64 30.66
CA SER A 565 9.91 -57.20 32.02
C SER A 565 10.05 -55.66 32.03
N LYS A 566 9.32 -54.81 32.80
CA LYS A 566 9.44 -54.46 34.25
C LYS A 566 10.89 -54.18 34.71
N GLY A 567 11.24 -53.13 35.47
CA GLY A 567 10.59 -51.92 36.07
C GLY A 567 11.74 -50.99 36.58
N GLU A 568 11.62 -49.70 36.95
CA GLU A 568 10.83 -49.08 38.03
C GLU A 568 10.83 -47.52 37.93
N HIS A 569 10.23 -46.84 38.92
CA HIS A 569 9.88 -45.41 38.94
C HIS A 569 11.01 -44.44 39.38
N ASN A 570 10.91 -43.17 38.97
CA ASN A 570 10.75 -42.07 39.95
C ASN A 570 10.16 -40.78 39.34
N SER A 571 9.69 -39.88 40.21
CA SER A 571 8.63 -38.90 39.91
C SER A 571 9.01 -37.43 40.09
N GLN A 572 8.36 -36.57 39.30
CA GLN A 572 7.98 -35.16 39.55
C GLN A 572 9.02 -34.16 40.08
N TYR A 573 9.14 -33.02 39.38
CA TYR A 573 9.09 -31.71 40.03
C TYR A 573 8.23 -30.72 39.22
N LEU A 574 7.27 -30.11 39.91
CA LEU A 574 6.54 -28.92 39.45
C LEU A 574 7.25 -27.69 39.99
N LEU A 575 7.42 -26.65 39.18
CA LEU A 575 7.74 -25.31 39.66
C LEU A 575 6.53 -24.39 39.53
N LYS A 576 6.28 -23.63 40.59
CA LYS A 576 5.17 -22.69 40.74
C LYS A 576 5.69 -21.43 41.45
N ALA A 577 5.00 -20.33 41.22
CA ALA A 577 5.07 -19.02 41.90
C ALA A 577 5.92 -17.93 41.22
N GLY A 578 5.28 -16.76 41.12
CA GLY A 578 5.76 -15.54 40.48
C GLY A 578 4.66 -14.47 40.42
N GLU A 579 3.79 -14.38 41.46
CA GLU A 579 2.83 -13.29 41.56
C GLU A 579 3.56 -11.97 41.88
N THR A 580 3.27 -10.91 41.12
CA THR A 580 3.43 -9.54 41.61
C THR A 580 2.06 -8.86 41.63
N ARG A 581 1.67 -8.33 42.80
CA ARG A 581 0.37 -7.68 43.00
C ARG A 581 0.49 -6.18 42.79
N SER A 582 -0.29 -5.63 41.86
CA SER A 582 -0.53 -4.18 41.76
C SER A 582 -1.62 -3.75 42.75
N THR A 583 -1.35 -2.71 43.54
CA THR A 583 -2.20 -2.20 44.62
C THR A 583 -3.28 -1.20 44.18
N SER A 584 -3.60 -1.12 42.89
CA SER A 584 -4.51 -0.09 42.34
C SER A 584 -6.02 -0.43 42.38
N LEU A 585 -6.42 -1.63 42.80
CA LEU A 585 -7.80 -2.13 42.60
C LEU A 585 -8.72 -2.14 43.86
N ILE A 586 -8.23 -1.74 45.03
CA ILE A 586 -9.02 -1.81 46.28
C ILE A 586 -9.87 -0.54 46.52
N ILE A 587 -9.51 0.61 45.93
CA ILE A 587 -10.21 1.89 46.18
C ILE A 587 -11.53 2.01 45.39
N PHE A 588 -11.64 1.39 44.21
CA PHE A 588 -12.88 1.44 43.41
C PHE A 588 -14.02 0.55 43.94
N GLY A 589 -13.70 -0.53 44.67
CA GLY A 589 -14.72 -1.45 45.20
C GLY A 589 -15.59 -0.86 46.31
N VAL A 590 -15.07 0.07 47.11
CA VAL A 590 -15.77 0.67 48.27
C VAL A 590 -16.73 1.79 47.85
N LEU A 591 -16.42 2.50 46.77
CA LEU A 591 -17.26 3.57 46.21
C LEU A 591 -18.52 3.04 45.49
N LEU A 592 -18.44 1.85 44.89
CA LEU A 592 -19.57 1.28 44.15
C LEU A 592 -20.67 0.72 45.09
N LEU A 593 -20.29 0.17 46.24
CA LEU A 593 -21.22 -0.33 47.26
C LEU A 593 -22.00 0.78 47.99
N SER A 594 -21.38 1.95 48.19
CA SER A 594 -22.03 3.09 48.84
C SER A 594 -23.06 3.78 47.93
N PHE A 595 -22.86 3.77 46.62
CA PHE A 595 -23.82 4.33 45.66
C PHE A 595 -25.10 3.48 45.50
N VAL A 596 -24.97 2.15 45.55
CA VAL A 596 -26.12 1.22 45.49
C VAL A 596 -27.01 1.34 46.73
N PHE A 597 -26.42 1.51 47.92
CA PHE A 597 -27.19 1.66 49.16
C PHE A 597 -28.03 2.95 49.20
N TRP A 598 -27.50 4.05 48.65
CA TRP A 598 -28.24 5.33 48.58
C TRP A 598 -29.47 5.25 47.66
N PHE A 599 -29.37 4.55 46.53
CA PHE A 599 -30.51 4.34 45.62
C PHE A 599 -31.59 3.42 46.22
N ALA A 600 -31.20 2.39 46.97
CA ALA A 600 -32.14 1.50 47.65
C ALA A 600 -32.99 2.23 48.71
N VAL A 601 -32.36 3.05 49.56
CA VAL A 601 -33.05 3.83 50.60
C VAL A 601 -33.99 4.89 49.98
N LYS A 602 -33.61 5.51 48.86
CA LYS A 602 -34.45 6.52 48.20
C LYS A 602 -35.68 5.93 47.50
N ARG A 603 -35.60 4.68 47.00
CA ARG A 603 -36.73 4.02 46.30
C ARG A 603 -37.86 3.57 47.22
N ASN A 604 -37.59 3.29 48.50
CA ASN A 604 -38.62 2.97 49.49
C ASN A 604 -39.37 4.20 50.05
N LYS A 605 -38.91 5.43 49.75
CA LYS A 605 -39.53 6.68 50.24
C LYS A 605 -40.48 7.36 49.24
N LEU A 606 -40.90 6.64 48.21
CA LEU A 606 -41.83 7.09 47.15
C LEU A 606 -42.96 6.08 46.93
N LYS A 607 -43.32 5.32 47.98
CA LYS A 607 -44.47 4.39 47.98
C LYS A 607 -45.51 4.67 49.06
N ASP A 608 -45.18 5.54 50.02
CA ASP A 608 -46.06 6.02 51.09
C ASP A 608 -46.07 7.56 51.05
N ASP A 609 -46.74 8.14 50.05
CA ASP A 609 -47.30 9.52 49.99
C ASP A 609 -48.17 9.66 48.72
#